data_AF-A0A9C8N1D6-F1
#
_entry.id   AF-A0A9C8N1D6-F1
#
_cell.length_a   1.000
_cell.length_b   1.000
_cell.length_c   1.000
_cell.angle_alpha   90.00
_cell.angle_beta   90.00
_cell.angle_gamma   90.00
#
_symmetry.space_group_name_H-M   'P 1'
#
loop_
_entity.id
_entity.type
_entity.pdbx_description
1 polymer ?
#
loop_
_entity_poly.entity_id
_entity_poly.type
_entity_poly.pdbx_seq_one_letter_code
_entity_poly.pdbx_strand_id
1 'polypeptide(L)'
;MLLLFVAWEAVGFLDMLRDYYTSNQHWELPSIGDMLVQNFYRGAVDSILLMGLIFGKKYYENKLDYIKLQNGQKELELKVLRSQYDPHFLYNCLNTIDALVDYSPKEKVKEYIAHLASLYRYLIHSKDEEIATLEDEISLARNYFYLIETRFGNDYNFEIIEQEKPKAN
;
A
#
# COMPACT_ATOMS: atom_id res chain seq x y z
N MET A 1 -9.65 11.87 33.45
CA MET A 1 -10.70 10.82 33.48
C MET A 1 -11.09 10.47 34.91
N LEU A 2 -10.16 10.00 35.76
CA LEU A 2 -10.43 9.67 37.17
C LEU A 2 -10.99 10.86 37.98
N LEU A 3 -10.42 12.06 37.82
CA LEU A 3 -10.91 13.28 38.49
C LEU A 3 -12.31 13.72 38.03
N LEU A 4 -12.65 13.50 36.76
CA LEU A 4 -13.98 13.82 36.22
C LEU A 4 -15.04 12.85 36.75
N PHE A 5 -14.66 11.58 36.90
CA PHE A 5 -15.51 10.56 37.53
C PHE A 5 -15.78 10.87 39.01
N VAL A 6 -14.74 11.20 39.78
CA VAL A 6 -14.88 11.56 41.20
C VAL A 6 -15.73 12.83 41.39
N ALA A 7 -15.57 13.83 40.52
CA ALA A 7 -16.36 15.05 40.56
C ALA A 7 -17.85 14.79 40.24
N TRP A 8 -18.15 13.91 39.29
CA TRP A 8 -19.51 13.53 38.91
C TRP A 8 -20.24 12.76 40.03
N GLU A 9 -19.55 11.82 40.69
CA GLU A 9 -20.07 11.11 41.88
C GLU A 9 -20.36 12.07 43.05
N ALA A 10 -19.47 13.04 43.27
CA ALA A 10 -19.66 14.07 44.30
C ALA A 10 -20.91 14.94 44.03
N VAL A 11 -21.19 15.27 42.76
CA VAL A 11 -22.42 16.01 42.38
C VAL A 11 -23.66 15.17 42.67
N GLY A 12 -23.67 13.89 42.31
CA GLY A 12 -24.78 12.99 42.60
C GLY A 12 -25.08 12.85 44.10
N PHE A 13 -24.03 12.82 44.93
CA PHE A 13 -24.17 12.80 46.39
C PHE A 13 -24.69 14.13 46.95
N LEU A 14 -24.22 15.27 46.43
CA LEU A 14 -24.69 16.59 46.82
C LEU A 14 -26.15 16.85 46.43
N ASP A 15 -26.58 16.39 45.25
CA ASP A 15 -27.98 16.45 44.82
C ASP A 15 -28.89 15.60 45.72
N MET A 16 -28.43 14.42 46.12
CA MET A 16 -29.14 13.57 47.07
C MET A 16 -29.28 14.25 48.45
N LEU A 17 -28.22 14.86 48.96
CA LEU A 17 -28.26 15.61 50.22
C LEU A 17 -29.16 16.84 50.11
N ARG A 18 -29.09 17.59 49.01
CA ARG A 18 -29.99 18.72 48.75
C ARG A 18 -31.44 18.26 48.83
N ASP A 19 -31.79 17.24 48.06
CA ASP A 19 -33.17 16.75 47.97
C ASP A 19 -33.67 16.16 49.30
N TYR A 20 -32.78 15.59 50.13
CA TYR A 20 -33.10 15.16 51.50
C TYR A 20 -33.50 16.34 52.40
N TYR A 21 -32.76 17.44 52.35
CA TYR A 21 -33.00 18.62 53.20
C TYR A 21 -34.12 19.52 52.66
N THR A 22 -34.39 19.54 51.35
CA THR A 22 -35.39 20.41 50.74
C THR A 22 -36.75 19.74 50.48
N SER A 23 -36.82 18.41 50.52
CA SER A 23 -38.08 17.68 50.33
C SER A 23 -38.98 17.81 51.57
N ASN A 24 -40.23 18.23 51.36
CA ASN A 24 -41.26 18.30 52.42
C ASN A 24 -41.83 16.92 52.82
N GLN A 25 -41.25 15.84 52.27
CA GLN A 25 -41.56 14.45 52.56
C GLN A 25 -40.26 13.74 52.98
N HIS A 26 -40.21 13.23 54.21
CA HIS A 26 -39.04 12.54 54.75
C HIS A 26 -38.95 11.14 54.17
N TRP A 27 -38.18 10.96 53.11
CA TRP A 27 -37.77 9.62 52.67
C TRP A 27 -36.69 9.10 53.62
N GLU A 28 -36.75 7.82 53.97
CA GLU A 28 -35.69 7.16 54.74
C GLU A 28 -34.44 7.04 53.86
N LEU A 29 -33.26 7.35 54.43
CA LEU A 29 -32.00 7.20 53.70
C LEU A 29 -31.91 5.77 53.14
N PRO A 30 -31.65 5.59 51.83
CA PRO A 30 -31.45 4.29 51.24
C PRO A 30 -30.38 3.53 52.01
N SER A 31 -30.52 2.22 52.08
CA SER A 31 -29.49 1.40 52.70
C SER A 31 -28.16 1.62 51.96
N ILE A 32 -27.05 1.48 52.67
CA ILE A 32 -25.71 1.57 52.06
C ILE A 32 -25.60 0.61 50.87
N GLY A 33 -26.27 -0.56 50.94
CA GLY A 33 -26.35 -1.50 49.83
C GLY A 33 -27.03 -0.91 48.59
N ASP A 34 -28.18 -0.26 48.75
CA ASP A 34 -28.93 0.36 47.65
C ASP A 34 -28.15 1.51 47.01
N MET A 35 -27.46 2.32 47.83
CA MET A 35 -26.60 3.39 47.34
C MET A 35 -25.43 2.87 46.49
N LEU A 36 -24.76 1.81 46.95
CA LEU A 36 -23.67 1.18 46.20
C LEU A 36 -24.15 0.60 44.86
N VAL A 37 -25.32 -0.03 44.85
CA VAL A 37 -25.93 -0.59 43.64
C VAL A 37 -26.30 0.52 42.65
N GLN A 38 -26.91 1.61 43.10
CA GLN A 38 -27.28 2.73 42.23
C GLN A 38 -26.06 3.46 41.64
N ASN A 39 -24.99 3.66 42.42
CA ASN A 39 -23.76 4.28 41.92
C ASN A 39 -23.06 3.39 40.90
N PHE A 40 -23.01 2.07 41.15
CA PHE A 40 -22.48 1.13 40.16
C PHE A 40 -23.28 1.16 38.86
N TYR A 41 -24.62 1.20 38.96
CA TYR A 41 -25.49 1.29 37.80
C TYR A 41 -25.28 2.58 36.99
N ARG A 42 -25.23 3.76 37.65
CA ARG A 42 -24.97 5.04 36.99
C ARG A 42 -23.59 5.06 36.31
N GLY A 43 -22.53 4.67 37.02
CA GLY A 43 -21.17 4.62 36.48
C GLY A 43 -21.03 3.67 35.27
N ALA A 44 -21.73 2.54 35.28
CA ALA A 44 -21.76 1.61 34.16
C ALA A 44 -22.43 2.24 32.93
N VAL A 45 -23.57 2.91 33.10
CA VAL A 45 -24.30 3.59 32.02
C VAL A 45 -23.46 4.70 31.39
N ASP A 46 -22.83 5.54 32.20
CA ASP A 46 -22.00 6.66 31.71
C ASP A 46 -20.75 6.15 30.97
N SER A 47 -20.19 5.03 31.43
CA SER A 47 -19.01 4.40 30.80
C SER A 47 -19.30 3.87 29.40
N ILE A 48 -20.53 3.39 29.13
CA ILE A 48 -20.90 2.81 27.82
C ILE A 48 -20.76 3.84 26.69
N LEU A 49 -21.16 5.08 26.92
CA LEU A 49 -21.07 6.14 25.91
C LEU A 49 -19.61 6.49 25.59
N LEU A 50 -18.78 6.65 26.63
CA LEU A 50 -17.35 6.92 26.47
C LEU A 50 -16.63 5.77 25.77
N MET A 51 -16.95 4.53 26.16
CA MET A 51 -16.42 3.31 25.58
C MET A 51 -16.77 3.25 24.08
N GLY A 52 -18.03 3.51 23.73
CA GLY A 52 -18.49 3.59 22.34
C GLY A 52 -17.75 4.65 21.51
N LEU A 53 -17.53 5.85 22.05
CA LEU A 53 -16.80 6.92 21.38
C LEU A 53 -15.32 6.56 21.16
N ILE A 54 -14.66 6.00 22.18
CA ILE A 54 -13.25 5.59 22.09
C ILE A 54 -13.10 4.45 21.07
N PHE A 55 -13.93 3.42 21.15
CA PHE A 55 -13.89 2.31 20.19
C PHE A 55 -14.23 2.76 18.78
N GLY A 56 -15.23 3.63 18.61
CA GLY A 56 -15.60 4.19 17.30
C GLY A 56 -14.45 4.99 16.68
N LYS A 57 -13.82 5.87 17.47
CA LYS A 57 -12.62 6.61 17.03
C LYS A 57 -11.48 5.65 16.67
N LYS A 58 -11.16 4.70 17.54
CA LYS A 58 -10.07 3.74 17.33
C LYS A 58 -10.30 2.88 16.09
N TYR A 59 -11.54 2.46 15.84
CA TYR A 59 -11.94 1.73 14.64
C TYR A 59 -11.71 2.57 13.37
N TYR A 60 -12.09 3.85 13.39
CA TYR A 60 -11.88 4.74 12.25
C TYR A 60 -10.41 5.03 11.98
N GLU A 61 -9.61 5.27 13.02
CA GLU A 61 -8.15 5.44 12.92
C GLU A 61 -7.49 4.19 12.31
N ASN A 62 -7.79 3.00 12.84
CA ASN A 62 -7.26 1.75 12.32
C ASN A 62 -7.66 1.52 10.85
N LYS A 63 -8.88 1.91 10.45
CA LYS A 63 -9.33 1.84 9.05
C LYS A 63 -8.54 2.79 8.15
N LEU A 64 -8.27 4.01 8.62
CA LEU A 64 -7.45 4.97 7.87
C LEU A 64 -6.02 4.47 7.70
N ASP A 65 -5.42 3.93 8.77
CA ASP A 65 -4.05 3.41 8.70
C ASP A 65 -3.97 2.17 7.80
N TYR A 66 -4.99 1.32 7.82
CA TYR A 66 -5.11 0.21 6.87
C TYR A 66 -5.15 0.71 5.41
N ILE A 67 -5.96 1.73 5.11
CA ILE A 67 -6.05 2.31 3.76
C ILE A 67 -4.70 2.92 3.35
N LYS A 68 -4.03 3.64 4.26
CA LYS A 68 -2.69 4.22 3.99
C LYS A 68 -1.67 3.13 3.70
N LEU A 69 -1.66 2.04 4.46
CA LEU A 69 -0.78 0.89 4.23
C LEU A 69 -1.06 0.26 2.87
N GLN A 70 -2.32 0.03 2.51
CA GLN A 70 -2.67 -0.49 1.19
C GLN A 70 -2.25 0.44 0.04
N ASN A 71 -2.44 1.76 0.21
CA ASN A 71 -2.01 2.73 -0.80
C ASN A 71 -0.48 2.77 -0.91
N GLY A 72 0.22 2.75 0.21
CA GLY A 72 1.68 2.68 0.23
C GLY A 72 2.22 1.40 -0.41
N GLN A 73 1.57 0.25 -0.18
CA GLN A 73 1.88 -1.01 -0.87
C GLN A 73 1.68 -0.88 -2.38
N LYS A 74 0.53 -0.36 -2.83
CA LYS A 74 0.28 -0.13 -4.26
C LYS A 74 1.28 0.84 -4.88
N GLU A 75 1.67 1.89 -4.17
CA GLU A 75 2.67 2.84 -4.65
C GLU A 75 4.05 2.20 -4.75
N LEU A 76 4.42 1.35 -3.79
CA LEU A 76 5.65 0.56 -3.85
C LEU A 76 5.61 -0.46 -4.98
N GLU A 77 4.52 -1.19 -5.16
CA GLU A 77 4.32 -2.10 -6.29
C GLU A 77 4.42 -1.36 -7.63
N LEU A 78 3.79 -0.18 -7.74
CA LEU A 78 3.92 0.69 -8.92
C LEU A 78 5.34 1.21 -9.11
N LYS A 79 6.07 1.50 -8.03
CA LYS A 79 7.46 1.97 -8.09
C LYS A 79 8.41 0.85 -8.49
N VAL A 80 8.22 -0.36 -7.96
CA VAL A 80 8.94 -1.57 -8.37
C VAL A 80 8.64 -1.87 -9.83
N LEU A 81 7.36 -1.82 -10.22
CA LEU A 81 6.93 -1.94 -11.61
C LEU A 81 7.65 -0.93 -12.48
N ARG A 82 7.64 0.35 -12.11
CA ARG A 82 8.36 1.41 -12.84
C ARG A 82 9.86 1.20 -12.86
N SER A 83 10.48 0.66 -11.82
CA SER A 83 11.93 0.43 -11.79
C SER A 83 12.38 -0.69 -12.75
N GLN A 84 11.48 -1.59 -13.13
CA GLN A 84 11.73 -2.58 -14.19
C GLN A 84 11.69 -1.95 -15.60
N TYR A 85 11.15 -0.73 -15.73
CA TYR A 85 11.24 0.09 -16.94
C TYR A 85 12.23 1.21 -16.69
N ASP A 86 13.46 1.15 -17.20
CA ASP A 86 14.31 2.34 -17.16
C ASP A 86 13.67 3.43 -18.06
N PRO A 87 13.07 4.51 -17.49
CA PRO A 87 12.45 5.54 -18.31
C PRO A 87 13.48 6.26 -19.19
N HIS A 88 14.75 6.28 -18.75
CA HIS A 88 15.85 6.79 -19.53
C HIS A 88 16.15 5.87 -20.72
N PHE A 89 16.07 4.54 -20.57
CA PHE A 89 16.19 3.61 -21.70
C PHE A 89 15.09 3.83 -22.74
N LEU A 90 13.84 4.01 -22.32
CA LEU A 90 12.74 4.31 -23.27
C LEU A 90 13.00 5.60 -24.05
N TYR A 91 13.33 6.67 -23.32
CA TYR A 91 13.63 7.98 -23.93
C TYR A 91 14.78 7.88 -24.94
N ASN A 92 15.82 7.15 -24.57
CA ASN A 92 16.95 6.90 -25.46
C ASN A 92 16.55 6.13 -26.72
N CYS A 93 15.70 5.11 -26.59
CA CYS A 93 15.20 4.37 -27.74
C CYS A 93 14.38 5.25 -28.67
N LEU A 94 13.58 6.18 -28.14
CA LEU A 94 12.84 7.16 -28.93
C LEU A 94 13.76 8.12 -29.68
N ASN A 95 14.83 8.62 -29.04
CA ASN A 95 15.83 9.45 -29.70
C ASN A 95 16.60 8.69 -30.78
N THR A 96 16.92 7.41 -30.56
CA THR A 96 17.51 6.56 -31.61
C THR A 96 16.55 6.42 -32.79
N ILE A 97 15.25 6.21 -32.55
CA ILE A 97 14.25 6.16 -33.63
C ILE A 97 14.22 7.47 -34.42
N ASP A 98 14.22 8.61 -33.73
CA ASP A 98 14.24 9.94 -34.36
C ASP A 98 15.45 10.08 -35.31
N ALA A 99 16.65 9.72 -34.84
CA ALA A 99 17.85 9.69 -35.67
C ALA A 99 17.77 8.65 -36.81
N LEU A 100 17.22 7.45 -36.57
CA LEU A 100 17.09 6.43 -37.60
C LEU A 100 16.14 6.86 -38.73
N VAL A 101 15.09 7.63 -38.41
CA VAL A 101 14.15 8.16 -39.42
C VAL A 101 14.87 9.11 -40.37
N ASP A 102 15.81 9.92 -39.87
CA ASP A 102 16.55 10.89 -40.68
C ASP A 102 17.68 10.25 -41.50
N TYR A 103 18.37 9.24 -40.95
CA TYR A 103 19.64 8.76 -41.50
C TYR A 103 19.65 7.29 -41.96
N SER A 104 18.58 6.52 -41.76
CA SER A 104 18.53 5.08 -42.11
C SER A 104 17.38 4.70 -43.04
N PRO A 105 17.49 3.57 -43.77
CA PRO A 105 16.38 3.02 -44.54
C PRO A 105 15.16 2.73 -43.66
N LYS A 106 13.96 2.87 -44.24
CA LYS A 106 12.68 2.65 -43.53
C LYS A 106 12.60 1.26 -42.91
N GLU A 107 13.23 0.27 -43.52
CA GLU A 107 13.26 -1.12 -43.07
C GLU A 107 13.97 -1.23 -41.71
N LYS A 108 15.11 -0.53 -41.53
CA LYS A 108 15.88 -0.53 -40.28
C LYS A 108 15.12 0.17 -39.14
N VAL A 109 14.41 1.26 -39.46
CA VAL A 109 13.53 1.94 -38.49
C VAL A 109 12.43 0.99 -38.01
N LYS A 110 11.77 0.29 -38.94
CA LYS A 110 10.71 -0.67 -38.62
C LYS A 110 11.23 -1.83 -37.78
N GLU A 111 12.41 -2.35 -38.11
CA GLU A 111 13.07 -3.43 -37.38
C GLU A 111 13.38 -3.00 -35.94
N TYR A 112 13.97 -1.81 -35.74
CA TYR A 112 14.23 -1.26 -34.40
C TYR A 112 12.95 -1.11 -33.56
N ILE A 113 11.87 -0.58 -34.16
CA ILE A 113 10.58 -0.46 -33.48
C ILE A 113 10.01 -1.84 -33.12
N ALA A 114 10.18 -2.85 -33.98
CA ALA A 114 9.73 -4.20 -33.71
C ALA A 114 10.47 -4.85 -32.53
N HIS A 115 11.80 -4.72 -32.48
CA HIS A 115 12.61 -5.19 -31.34
C HIS A 115 12.23 -4.47 -30.04
N LEU A 116 12.03 -3.15 -30.09
CA LEU A 116 11.57 -2.37 -28.95
C LEU A 116 10.20 -2.84 -28.47
N ALA A 117 9.25 -3.03 -29.38
CA ALA A 117 7.92 -3.52 -29.04
C ALA A 117 7.95 -4.94 -28.45
N SER A 118 8.82 -5.82 -28.97
CA SER A 118 8.97 -7.18 -28.44
C SER A 118 9.57 -7.19 -27.04
N LEU A 119 10.60 -6.38 -26.79
CA LEU A 119 11.21 -6.20 -25.47
C LEU A 119 10.18 -5.75 -24.44
N TYR A 120 9.45 -4.66 -24.73
CA TYR A 120 8.44 -4.13 -23.82
C TYR A 120 7.24 -5.06 -23.64
N ARG A 121 6.82 -5.77 -24.70
CA ARG A 121 5.76 -6.78 -24.58
C ARG A 121 6.16 -7.84 -23.57
N TYR A 122 7.37 -8.38 -23.67
CA TYR A 122 7.86 -9.37 -22.73
C TYR A 122 7.91 -8.82 -21.30
N LEU A 123 8.52 -7.65 -21.07
CA LEU A 123 8.62 -7.02 -19.74
C LEU A 123 7.26 -6.78 -19.06
N ILE A 124 6.21 -6.54 -19.86
CA ILE A 124 4.84 -6.38 -19.35
C ILE A 124 4.19 -7.73 -19.04
N HIS A 125 4.40 -8.75 -19.89
CA HIS A 125 3.75 -10.07 -19.75
C HIS A 125 4.42 -10.97 -18.71
N SER A 126 5.76 -10.93 -18.60
CA SER A 126 6.52 -11.73 -17.63
C SER A 126 6.26 -11.32 -16.18
N LYS A 127 5.53 -10.22 -15.95
CA LYS A 127 5.13 -9.75 -14.62
C LYS A 127 4.16 -10.70 -13.90
N ASP A 128 3.31 -11.39 -14.66
CA ASP A 128 2.27 -12.27 -14.10
C ASP A 128 2.68 -13.76 -14.14
N GLU A 129 3.82 -14.08 -14.76
CA GLU A 129 4.34 -15.45 -14.86
C GLU A 129 5.43 -15.69 -13.79
N GLU A 130 5.21 -16.67 -12.90
CA GLU A 130 6.19 -17.02 -11.85
C GLU A 130 7.46 -17.70 -12.40
N ILE A 131 7.42 -18.21 -13.63
CA ILE A 131 8.50 -18.99 -14.25
C ILE A 131 8.60 -18.65 -15.74
N ALA A 132 9.72 -18.07 -16.17
CA ALA A 132 10.08 -17.88 -17.57
C ALA A 132 11.00 -19.01 -18.06
N THR A 133 10.90 -19.37 -19.34
CA THR A 133 11.86 -20.32 -19.93
C THR A 133 13.18 -19.61 -20.25
N LEU A 134 14.28 -20.37 -20.24
CA LEU A 134 15.59 -19.84 -20.66
C LEU A 134 15.56 -19.32 -22.11
N GLU A 135 14.76 -19.93 -22.97
CA GLU A 135 14.62 -19.53 -24.37
C GLU A 135 13.99 -18.13 -24.50
N ASP A 136 12.98 -17.84 -23.67
CA ASP A 136 12.34 -16.53 -23.66
C ASP A 136 13.28 -15.43 -23.15
N GLU A 137 14.05 -15.73 -22.11
CA GLU A 137 15.06 -14.82 -21.55
C GLU A 137 16.20 -14.54 -22.55
N ILE A 138 16.67 -15.57 -23.27
CA ILE A 138 17.66 -15.41 -24.34
C ILE A 138 17.07 -14.56 -25.48
N SER A 139 15.81 -14.77 -25.84
CA SER A 139 15.13 -14.00 -26.88
C SER A 139 14.97 -12.52 -26.46
N LEU A 140 14.67 -12.26 -25.19
CA LEU A 140 14.67 -10.92 -24.62
C LEU A 140 16.04 -10.26 -24.72
N ALA A 141 17.10 -10.96 -24.30
CA ALA A 141 18.47 -10.47 -24.34
C ALA A 141 18.90 -10.11 -25.78
N ARG A 142 18.56 -10.94 -26.77
CA ARG A 142 18.83 -10.65 -28.19
C ARG A 142 18.13 -9.37 -28.66
N ASN A 143 16.85 -9.18 -28.30
CA ASN A 143 16.14 -7.94 -28.60
C ASN A 143 16.82 -6.73 -27.96
N TYR A 144 17.25 -6.85 -26.71
CA TYR A 144 17.92 -5.78 -25.98
C TYR A 144 19.28 -5.42 -26.60
N PHE A 145 20.10 -6.42 -26.94
CA PHE A 145 21.40 -6.22 -27.58
C PHE A 145 21.27 -5.52 -28.92
N TYR A 146 20.32 -5.93 -29.76
CA TYR A 146 20.04 -5.24 -31.02
C TYR A 146 19.78 -3.73 -30.83
N LEU A 147 19.00 -3.37 -29.81
CA LEU A 147 18.68 -1.96 -29.51
C LEU A 147 19.92 -1.18 -29.07
N ILE A 148 20.77 -1.78 -28.23
CA ILE A 148 22.03 -1.16 -27.77
C ILE A 148 23.02 -1.02 -28.94
N GLU A 149 23.27 -2.09 -29.68
CA GLU A 149 24.20 -2.09 -30.82
C GLU A 149 23.76 -1.09 -31.89
N THR A 150 22.46 -0.98 -32.16
CA THR A 150 21.98 0.02 -33.13
C THR A 150 22.25 1.45 -32.65
N ARG A 151 22.18 1.71 -31.33
CA ARG A 151 22.42 3.04 -30.76
C ARG A 151 23.90 3.40 -30.71
N PHE A 152 24.72 2.47 -30.25
CA PHE A 152 26.14 2.70 -29.96
C PHE A 152 27.07 2.22 -31.10
N GLY A 153 26.51 1.66 -32.17
CA GLY A 153 27.28 1.15 -33.30
C GLY A 153 28.27 0.09 -32.84
N ASN A 154 29.55 0.33 -33.13
CA ASN A 154 30.63 -0.62 -32.87
C ASN A 154 31.25 -0.50 -31.47
N ASP A 155 30.71 0.34 -30.59
CA ASP A 155 31.27 0.51 -29.23
C ASP A 155 31.02 -0.74 -28.35
N TYR A 156 30.02 -1.55 -28.70
CA TYR A 156 29.67 -2.78 -27.99
C TYR A 156 29.42 -3.91 -29.00
N ASN A 157 29.82 -5.12 -28.63
CA ASN A 157 29.54 -6.34 -29.37
C ASN A 157 29.09 -7.41 -28.37
N PHE A 158 27.89 -7.94 -28.54
CA PHE A 158 27.33 -8.93 -27.62
C PHE A 158 27.32 -10.33 -28.26
N GLU A 159 27.84 -11.31 -27.52
CA GLU A 159 27.83 -12.72 -27.93
C GLU A 159 27.16 -13.57 -26.85
N ILE A 160 26.17 -14.37 -27.25
CA ILE A 160 25.52 -15.35 -26.37
C ILE A 160 26.16 -16.71 -26.62
N ILE A 161 26.89 -17.22 -25.64
CA ILE A 161 27.52 -18.54 -25.69
C ILE A 161 26.57 -19.56 -25.09
N GLU A 162 25.93 -20.36 -25.92
CA GLU A 162 25.11 -21.49 -25.48
C GLU A 162 26.00 -22.68 -25.13
N GLN A 163 26.06 -23.07 -23.86
CA GLN A 163 26.72 -24.31 -23.45
C GLN A 163 25.80 -25.49 -23.75
N GLU A 164 26.19 -26.35 -24.71
CA GLU A 164 25.46 -27.60 -24.97
C GLU A 164 25.33 -28.40 -23.67
N LYS A 165 24.10 -28.79 -23.31
CA LYS A 165 23.88 -29.75 -22.23
C LYS A 165 24.72 -31.00 -22.52
N PRO A 166 25.50 -31.52 -21.55
CA PRO A 166 26.23 -32.76 -21.75
C PRO A 166 25.21 -33.84 -22.13
N LYS A 167 25.42 -34.49 -23.28
CA LYS A 167 24.62 -35.63 -23.70
C LYS A 167 24.65 -36.65 -22.57
N ALA A 168 23.48 -36.91 -21.97
CA ALA A 168 23.34 -37.99 -21.00
C ALA A 168 23.67 -39.29 -21.74
N ASN A 169 24.80 -39.91 -21.37
CA ASN A 169 25.15 -41.28 -21.77
C ASN A 169 24.28 -42.27 -20.99
#